data_AF-D6ACE6-F1
#
_entry.id   AF-D6ACE6-F1
#
_cell.length_a   1.000
_cell.length_b   1.000
_cell.length_c   1.000
_cell.angle_alpha   90.00
_cell.angle_beta   90.00
_cell.angle_gamma   90.00
#
_symmetry.space_group_name_H-M   'P 1'
#
loop_
_entity.id
_entity.type
_entity.pdbx_description
1 polymer ?
#
loop_
_entity_poly.entity_id
_entity_poly.type
_entity_poly.pdbx_seq_one_letter_code
_entity_poly.pdbx_strand_id
1 'polypeptide(L)'
;MPAGTGLRSYLAFAGGLVPDPELGSRSADLLSGIGPAPLSEGDELPLGEPASGGPPPSAGPVPWPGAPAELVLPVHPGPRDDWFTEAALRTLLTAAYRVSPNSNRIGLRTEGPPLERSRTEELRSEGMVLGAIQVPPDGLPVVFLNDHPTTGGYPVVGVVPERALAAAAQAVPGTRLRFVRA
;
A
#
# COMPACT_ATOMS: atom_id res chain seq x y z
N MET A 1 23.22 -4.27 -5.18
CA MET A 1 23.22 -3.98 -3.72
C MET A 1 21.78 -3.75 -3.31
N PRO A 2 21.29 -4.38 -2.22
CA PRO A 2 19.96 -4.06 -1.69
C PRO A 2 19.86 -2.57 -1.32
N ALA A 3 18.65 -2.02 -1.29
CA ALA A 3 18.43 -0.64 -0.88
C ALA A 3 18.95 -0.44 0.55
N GLY A 4 19.81 0.58 0.76
CA GLY A 4 20.32 0.91 2.09
C GLY A 4 19.28 1.56 2.99
N THR A 5 18.26 2.19 2.40
CA THR A 5 17.10 2.79 3.06
C THR A 5 15.86 2.64 2.19
N GLY A 6 14.75 2.21 2.77
CA GLY A 6 13.48 2.03 2.05
C GLY A 6 13.36 0.71 1.32
N LEU A 7 12.27 0.56 0.57
CA LEU A 7 11.89 -0.72 -0.03
C LEU A 7 11.74 -0.65 -1.56
N ARG A 8 11.26 0.47 -2.09
CA ARG A 8 10.92 0.61 -3.51
C ARG A 8 11.72 1.73 -4.16
N SER A 9 12.31 1.46 -5.31
CA SER A 9 13.02 2.43 -6.14
C SER A 9 12.34 2.52 -7.50
N TYR A 10 12.40 3.71 -8.11
CA TYR A 10 11.82 3.96 -9.42
C TYR A 10 12.95 4.35 -10.37
N LEU A 11 13.00 3.69 -11.52
CA LEU A 11 13.88 4.02 -12.64
C LEU A 11 13.00 4.51 -13.79
N ALA A 12 13.33 5.66 -14.34
CA ALA A 12 12.60 6.27 -15.44
C ALA A 12 13.55 6.59 -16.59
N PHE A 13 13.03 6.45 -17.81
CA PHE A 13 13.75 6.74 -19.06
C PHE A 13 13.00 7.82 -19.82
N ALA A 14 13.72 8.68 -20.55
CA ALA A 14 13.08 9.60 -21.49
C ALA A 14 12.30 8.79 -22.55
N GLY A 15 11.06 9.21 -22.84
CA GLY A 15 10.13 8.44 -23.68
C GLY A 15 9.40 7.31 -22.94
N GLY A 16 9.86 6.92 -21.75
CA GLY A 16 9.25 5.89 -20.91
C GLY A 16 9.50 4.47 -21.38
N LEU A 17 9.18 3.50 -20.52
CA LEU A 17 9.08 2.09 -20.90
C LEU A 17 7.71 1.86 -21.52
N VAL A 18 7.66 1.24 -22.71
CA VAL A 18 6.44 1.08 -23.50
C VAL A 18 6.10 -0.37 -23.84
N PRO A 19 6.02 -1.29 -22.87
CA PRO A 19 5.42 -2.60 -23.13
C PRO A 19 3.98 -2.45 -23.65
N ASP A 20 3.49 -3.51 -24.27
CA ASP A 20 2.11 -3.59 -24.74
C ASP A 20 1.15 -3.31 -23.58
N PRO A 21 0.21 -2.36 -23.74
CA PRO A 21 -0.70 -2.02 -22.67
C PRO A 21 -1.80 -3.08 -22.54
N GLU A 22 -2.20 -3.36 -21.31
CA GLU A 22 -3.37 -4.18 -21.00
C GLU A 22 -4.40 -3.32 -20.26
N LEU A 23 -5.66 -3.37 -20.72
CA LEU A 23 -6.74 -2.50 -20.24
C LEU A 23 -6.39 -0.99 -20.24
N GLY A 24 -5.56 -0.56 -21.18
CA GLY A 24 -5.10 0.84 -21.29
C GLY A 24 -4.01 1.24 -20.29
N SER A 25 -3.46 0.30 -19.52
CA SER A 25 -2.40 0.53 -18.53
C SER A 25 -1.15 -0.29 -18.85
N ARG A 26 -0.01 0.10 -18.28
CA ARG A 26 1.25 -0.66 -18.32
C ARG A 26 1.70 -1.14 -16.93
N SER A 27 0.86 -0.97 -15.93
CA SER A 27 1.13 -1.44 -14.57
C SER A 27 0.91 -2.94 -14.48
N ALA A 28 1.82 -3.63 -13.81
CA ALA A 28 1.61 -5.00 -13.37
C ALA A 28 0.73 -5.01 -12.11
N ASP A 29 -0.29 -5.86 -12.10
CA ASP A 29 -1.13 -6.18 -10.94
C ASP A 29 -0.79 -7.59 -10.42
N LEU A 30 -0.21 -7.65 -9.22
CA LEU A 30 0.21 -8.92 -8.62
C LEU A 30 -0.95 -9.82 -8.21
N LEU A 31 -2.14 -9.28 -7.98
CA LEU A 31 -3.30 -10.04 -7.52
C LEU A 31 -3.98 -10.76 -8.69
N SER A 32 -4.20 -10.05 -9.80
CA SER A 32 -4.91 -10.58 -10.97
C SER A 32 -3.98 -11.20 -12.01
N GLY A 33 -2.70 -10.83 -12.02
CA GLY A 33 -1.73 -11.20 -13.05
C GLY A 33 -1.87 -10.40 -14.36
N ILE A 34 -2.69 -9.34 -14.36
CA ILE A 34 -2.90 -8.45 -15.51
C ILE A 34 -1.70 -7.49 -15.65
N GLY A 35 -1.33 -7.20 -16.89
CA GLY A 35 -0.24 -6.31 -17.25
C GLY A 35 1.10 -7.04 -17.41
N PRO A 36 2.21 -6.30 -17.52
CA PRO A 36 3.52 -6.89 -17.75
C PRO A 36 3.94 -7.84 -16.63
N ALA A 37 4.53 -8.99 -17.00
CA ALA A 37 5.09 -9.92 -16.03
C ALA A 37 6.27 -9.28 -15.26
N PRO A 38 6.58 -9.76 -14.04
CA PRO A 38 7.82 -9.40 -13.35
C PRO A 38 9.04 -9.68 -14.23
N LEU A 39 9.98 -8.73 -14.26
CA LEU A 39 11.18 -8.81 -15.09
C LEU A 39 12.06 -10.00 -14.72
N SER A 40 12.63 -10.63 -15.73
CA SER A 40 13.58 -11.73 -15.65
C SER A 40 14.90 -11.37 -16.35
N GLU A 41 15.96 -12.13 -16.04
CA GLU A 41 17.24 -11.96 -16.73
C GLU A 41 17.08 -12.23 -18.23
N GLY A 42 17.60 -11.31 -19.05
CA GLY A 42 17.51 -11.38 -20.50
C GLY A 42 16.31 -10.66 -21.11
N ASP A 43 15.40 -10.10 -20.29
CA ASP A 43 14.27 -9.32 -20.80
C ASP A 43 14.73 -8.05 -21.53
N GLU A 44 14.19 -7.83 -22.73
CA GLU A 44 14.38 -6.61 -23.50
C GLU A 44 13.15 -5.71 -23.34
N LEU A 45 13.37 -4.46 -22.89
CA LEU A 45 12.28 -3.52 -22.64
C LEU A 45 12.26 -2.41 -23.69
N PRO A 46 11.15 -2.26 -24.45
CA PRO A 46 11.05 -1.21 -25.46
C PRO A 46 10.97 0.17 -24.79
N LEU A 47 11.69 1.13 -25.37
CA LEU A 47 11.64 2.53 -24.99
C LEU A 47 10.77 3.30 -25.98
N GLY A 48 9.98 4.25 -25.45
CA GLY A 48 9.24 5.19 -26.27
C GLY A 48 10.16 6.24 -26.88
N GLU A 49 9.68 6.91 -27.93
CA GLU A 49 10.38 8.09 -28.46
C GLU A 49 10.31 9.25 -27.45
N PRO A 50 11.45 9.88 -27.10
CA PRO A 50 11.45 11.08 -26.29
C PRO A 50 10.67 12.21 -26.97
N ALA A 51 10.01 13.05 -26.17
CA ALA A 51 9.33 14.24 -26.71
C ALA A 51 10.29 15.14 -27.51
N SER A 52 9.81 15.66 -28.64
CA SER A 52 10.55 16.62 -29.46
C SER A 52 10.75 17.93 -28.68
N GLY A 53 12.02 18.33 -28.50
CA GLY A 53 12.39 19.53 -27.71
C GLY A 53 13.56 19.34 -26.76
N GLY A 54 14.09 18.12 -26.62
CA GLY A 54 15.16 17.80 -25.69
C GLY A 54 14.64 17.55 -24.27
N PRO A 55 15.51 17.12 -23.33
CA PRO A 55 15.10 16.93 -21.94
C PRO A 55 14.59 18.26 -21.36
N PRO A 56 13.52 18.24 -20.53
CA PRO A 56 13.13 19.45 -19.81
C PRO A 56 14.34 19.95 -18.99
N PRO A 57 14.46 21.28 -18.79
CA PRO A 57 15.51 21.81 -17.93
C PRO A 57 15.46 21.09 -16.58
N SER A 58 16.63 20.64 -16.11
CA SER A 58 16.74 19.93 -14.84
C SER A 58 16.13 20.79 -13.73
N ALA A 59 15.02 20.33 -13.16
CA ALA A 59 14.36 20.99 -12.03
C ALA A 59 15.15 20.82 -10.71
N GLY A 60 16.36 20.26 -10.78
CA GLY A 60 17.11 19.80 -9.61
C GLY A 60 16.49 18.57 -8.96
N PRO A 61 17.09 18.05 -7.88
CA PRO A 61 16.53 16.95 -7.13
C PRO A 61 15.21 17.39 -6.47
N VAL A 62 14.13 16.66 -6.73
CA VAL A 62 12.88 16.84 -6.00
C VAL A 62 13.05 16.21 -4.62
N PRO A 63 12.82 16.95 -3.52
CA PRO A 63 12.91 16.36 -2.19
C PRO A 63 11.83 15.30 -2.04
N TRP A 64 12.26 14.04 -1.90
CA TRP A 64 11.38 12.93 -1.59
C TRP A 64 11.55 12.58 -0.11
N PRO A 65 10.45 12.46 0.67
CA PRO A 65 10.54 11.98 2.03
C PRO A 65 11.07 10.54 1.98
N GLY A 66 12.29 10.35 2.50
CA GLY A 66 12.93 9.04 2.56
C GLY A 66 12.11 8.03 3.36
N ALA A 67 12.59 6.79 3.41
CA ALA A 67 11.93 5.74 4.16
C ALA A 67 11.72 6.13 5.63
N PRO A 68 10.51 5.93 6.20
CA PRO A 68 10.23 6.35 7.55
C PRO A 68 10.97 5.46 8.58
N ALA A 69 11.60 6.08 9.58
CA ALA A 69 12.10 5.36 10.75
C ALA A 69 10.95 4.80 11.61
N GLU A 70 9.82 5.51 11.61
CA GLU A 70 8.54 5.10 12.17
C GLU A 70 7.44 5.52 11.20
N LEU A 71 6.57 4.58 10.83
CA LEU A 71 5.44 4.82 9.95
C LEU A 71 4.24 5.28 10.76
N VAL A 72 3.81 6.52 10.51
CA VAL A 72 2.62 7.12 11.15
C VAL A 72 1.53 7.24 10.12
N LEU A 73 0.44 6.49 10.29
CA LEU A 73 -0.68 6.46 9.34
C LEU A 73 -1.89 7.19 9.92
N PRO A 74 -2.31 8.34 9.34
CA PRO A 74 -3.59 8.95 9.69
C PRO A 74 -4.75 8.06 9.21
N VAL A 75 -5.79 7.96 10.01
CA VAL A 75 -6.95 7.11 9.78
C VAL A 75 -8.24 7.90 9.92
N HIS A 76 -9.06 7.85 8.87
CA HIS A 76 -10.49 8.20 8.95
C HIS A 76 -11.27 6.95 9.40
N PRO A 77 -11.95 6.96 10.56
CA PRO A 77 -12.70 5.79 11.04
C PRO A 77 -13.83 5.38 10.10
N GLY A 78 -14.17 4.09 10.13
CA GLY A 78 -15.28 3.52 9.36
C GLY A 78 -14.88 3.01 7.96
N PRO A 79 -15.83 2.42 7.22
CA PRO A 79 -17.27 2.43 7.48
C PRO A 79 -17.76 1.33 8.45
N ARG A 80 -16.89 0.44 8.93
CA ARG A 80 -17.25 -0.69 9.80
C ARG A 80 -16.55 -0.62 11.17
N ASP A 81 -16.27 0.58 11.67
CA ASP A 81 -15.74 0.76 13.02
C ASP A 81 -16.72 0.26 14.11
N ASP A 82 -18.03 0.25 13.81
CA ASP A 82 -19.08 -0.34 14.65
C ASP A 82 -18.99 -1.86 14.82
N TRP A 83 -18.16 -2.54 14.02
CA TRP A 83 -17.90 -3.99 14.14
C TRP A 83 -16.84 -4.34 15.17
N PHE A 84 -16.23 -3.34 15.81
CA PHE A 84 -15.16 -3.53 16.78
C PHE A 84 -15.60 -3.03 18.15
N THR A 85 -15.00 -3.59 19.20
CA THR A 85 -15.22 -3.11 20.55
C THR A 85 -14.61 -1.72 20.72
N GLU A 86 -15.12 -0.92 21.67
CA GLU A 86 -14.51 0.37 21.99
C GLU A 86 -13.03 0.21 22.41
N ALA A 87 -12.72 -0.88 23.11
CA ALA A 87 -11.35 -1.24 23.47
C ALA A 87 -10.49 -1.48 22.22
N ALA A 88 -11.00 -2.14 21.18
CA ALA A 88 -10.29 -2.35 19.93
C ALA A 88 -10.06 -1.04 19.16
N LEU A 89 -11.05 -0.15 19.09
CA LEU A 89 -10.86 1.17 18.46
C LEU A 89 -9.79 2.01 19.18
N ARG A 90 -9.74 1.93 20.52
CA ARG A 90 -8.67 2.53 21.32
C ARG A 90 -7.33 1.85 21.04
N THR A 91 -7.28 0.53 20.99
CA THR A 91 -6.06 -0.24 20.67
C THR A 91 -5.50 0.18 19.32
N LEU A 92 -6.32 0.27 18.27
CA LEU A 92 -5.90 0.70 16.94
C LEU A 92 -5.12 2.03 16.99
N LEU A 93 -5.62 3.01 17.74
CA LEU A 93 -5.09 4.38 17.77
C LEU A 93 -3.98 4.61 18.81
N THR A 94 -3.74 3.67 19.72
CA THR A 94 -2.78 3.84 20.83
C THR A 94 -1.68 2.78 20.87
N ALA A 95 -1.88 1.63 20.23
CA ALA A 95 -0.91 0.55 20.23
C ALA A 95 0.23 0.79 19.24
N ALA A 96 1.37 0.15 19.54
CA ALA A 96 2.47 0.04 18.61
C ALA A 96 2.32 -1.24 17.77
N TYR A 97 2.43 -1.07 16.46
CA TYR A 97 2.46 -2.14 15.47
C TYR A 97 3.84 -2.20 14.81
N ARG A 98 4.06 -3.25 14.01
CA ARG A 98 5.20 -3.37 13.10
C ARG A 98 4.73 -3.78 11.72
N VAL A 99 5.45 -3.37 10.69
CA VAL A 99 5.24 -3.88 9.32
C VAL A 99 5.67 -5.34 9.27
N SER A 100 4.76 -6.22 8.87
CA SER A 100 5.01 -7.66 8.74
C SER A 100 5.85 -7.96 7.48
N PRO A 101 6.74 -8.98 7.50
CA PRO A 101 7.41 -9.47 6.30
C PRO A 101 6.46 -10.03 5.24
N ASN A 102 5.20 -10.33 5.58
CA ASN A 102 4.18 -10.79 4.64
C ASN A 102 3.50 -9.65 3.85
N SER A 103 3.99 -8.42 3.97
CA SER A 103 3.48 -7.24 3.24
C SER A 103 3.92 -7.25 1.78
N ASN A 104 3.04 -6.84 0.87
CA ASN A 104 3.34 -6.76 -0.56
C ASN A 104 2.61 -5.57 -1.22
N ARG A 105 2.40 -5.57 -2.55
CA ARG A 105 1.66 -4.50 -3.26
C ARG A 105 0.14 -4.55 -3.06
N ILE A 106 -0.40 -5.68 -2.60
CA ILE A 106 -1.83 -5.83 -2.29
C ILE A 106 -2.13 -5.12 -0.98
N GLY A 107 -1.31 -5.35 0.05
CA GLY A 107 -1.50 -4.69 1.34
C GLY A 107 -0.27 -4.72 2.24
N LEU A 108 -0.16 -3.68 3.06
CA LEU A 108 0.73 -3.62 4.20
C LEU A 108 0.08 -4.36 5.36
N ARG A 109 0.69 -5.46 5.78
CA ARG A 109 0.23 -6.28 6.90
C ARG A 109 0.93 -5.85 8.18
N THR A 110 0.22 -5.90 9.29
CA THR A 110 0.74 -5.49 10.59
C THR A 110 0.98 -6.69 11.50
N GLU A 111 1.97 -6.55 12.39
CA GLU A 111 2.18 -7.36 13.58
C GLU A 111 1.95 -6.49 14.80
N GLY A 112 1.20 -6.98 15.80
CA GLY A 112 0.82 -6.19 16.98
C GLY A 112 -0.39 -6.78 17.69
N PRO A 113 -1.05 -6.01 18.56
CA PRO A 113 -2.25 -6.48 19.25
C PRO A 113 -3.42 -6.65 18.27
N PRO A 114 -4.15 -7.78 18.32
CA PRO A 114 -5.33 -7.99 17.51
C PRO A 114 -6.48 -7.08 17.97
N LEU A 115 -7.33 -6.69 17.02
CA LEU A 115 -8.54 -5.92 17.27
C LEU A 115 -9.72 -6.86 17.49
N GLU A 116 -10.33 -6.76 18.66
CA GLU A 116 -11.51 -7.54 19.02
C GLU A 116 -12.76 -7.03 18.29
N ARG A 117 -13.46 -7.96 17.63
CA ARG A 117 -14.73 -7.67 16.95
C ARG A 117 -15.88 -7.72 17.98
N SER A 118 -16.77 -6.74 17.94
CA SER A 118 -18.03 -6.75 18.67
C SER A 118 -19.12 -7.60 17.97
N ARG A 119 -18.89 -7.89 16.68
CA ARG A 119 -19.77 -8.64 15.78
C ARG A 119 -19.02 -9.82 15.16
N THR A 120 -19.63 -11.00 15.24
CA THR A 120 -19.01 -12.26 14.77
C THR A 120 -19.67 -12.83 13.51
N GLU A 121 -20.75 -12.21 13.05
CA GLU A 121 -21.41 -12.58 11.79
C GLU A 121 -20.51 -12.37 10.57
N GLU A 122 -20.85 -13.02 9.46
CA GLU A 122 -20.16 -12.81 8.19
C GLU A 122 -20.57 -11.47 7.56
N LEU A 123 -19.59 -10.70 7.09
CA LEU A 123 -19.84 -9.50 6.31
C LEU A 123 -19.96 -9.89 4.84
N ARG A 124 -21.08 -9.52 4.21
CA ARG A 124 -21.22 -9.65 2.75
C ARG A 124 -20.15 -8.83 2.06
N SER A 125 -19.56 -9.37 0.99
CA SER A 125 -18.53 -8.65 0.24
C SER A 125 -18.98 -7.26 -0.16
N GLU A 126 -18.13 -6.28 0.11
CA GLU A 126 -18.36 -4.87 -0.19
C GLU A 126 -17.18 -4.30 -0.98
N GLY A 127 -17.42 -3.17 -1.66
CA GLY A 127 -16.39 -2.49 -2.45
C GLY A 127 -15.23 -2.03 -1.58
N MET A 128 -14.01 -2.24 -2.06
CA MET A 128 -12.78 -1.84 -1.37
C MET A 128 -12.17 -0.61 -2.01
N VAL A 129 -11.54 0.23 -1.19
CA VAL A 129 -10.83 1.42 -1.65
C VAL A 129 -9.36 1.38 -1.22
N LEU A 130 -8.52 2.09 -1.98
CA LEU A 130 -7.12 2.29 -1.65
C LEU A 130 -6.99 2.90 -0.25
N GLY A 131 -6.10 2.33 0.57
CA GLY A 131 -5.87 2.75 1.95
C GLY A 131 -6.86 2.18 2.97
N ALA A 132 -7.86 1.40 2.56
CA ALA A 132 -8.76 0.74 3.50
C ALA A 132 -7.99 -0.17 4.46
N ILE A 133 -8.33 -0.09 5.76
CA ILE A 133 -7.76 -0.87 6.84
C ILE A 133 -8.72 -2.01 7.14
N GLN A 134 -8.51 -3.12 6.45
CA GLN A 134 -9.30 -4.32 6.64
C GLN A 134 -8.77 -5.13 7.82
N VAL A 135 -9.66 -5.72 8.62
CA VAL A 135 -9.28 -6.59 9.76
C VAL A 135 -9.85 -8.00 9.54
N PRO A 136 -9.01 -8.98 9.15
CA PRO A 136 -9.41 -10.38 9.02
C PRO A 136 -9.76 -11.03 10.38
N PRO A 137 -10.16 -12.32 10.40
CA PRO A 137 -10.51 -13.02 11.64
C PRO A 137 -9.41 -13.13 12.70
N ASP A 138 -8.14 -12.99 12.30
CA ASP A 138 -6.99 -12.94 13.23
C ASP A 138 -6.90 -11.62 14.01
N GLY A 139 -7.70 -10.62 13.65
CA GLY A 139 -7.73 -9.31 14.29
C GLY A 139 -6.59 -8.37 13.87
N LEU A 140 -5.72 -8.78 12.95
CA LEU A 140 -4.55 -7.97 12.57
C LEU A 140 -4.87 -7.00 11.43
N PRO A 141 -4.70 -5.68 11.60
CA PRO A 141 -4.96 -4.71 10.55
C PRO A 141 -4.12 -4.96 9.28
N VAL A 142 -4.77 -4.83 8.11
CA VAL A 142 -4.14 -4.84 6.79
C VAL A 142 -4.53 -3.54 6.06
N VAL A 143 -3.55 -2.72 5.71
CA VAL A 143 -3.76 -1.50 4.93
C VAL A 143 -3.64 -1.82 3.45
N PHE A 144 -4.72 -1.68 2.70
CA PHE A 144 -4.75 -1.98 1.27
C PHE A 144 -3.96 -0.96 0.44
N LEU A 145 -3.15 -1.47 -0.49
CA LEU A 145 -2.29 -0.73 -1.41
C LEU A 145 -2.75 -0.95 -2.86
N ASN A 146 -1.97 -0.51 -3.85
CA ASN A 146 -2.42 -0.38 -5.24
C ASN A 146 -2.95 -1.65 -5.93
N ASP A 147 -2.60 -2.84 -5.45
CA ASP A 147 -3.09 -4.12 -6.02
C ASP A 147 -4.20 -4.75 -5.15
N HIS A 148 -4.89 -3.94 -4.35
CA HIS A 148 -5.98 -4.42 -3.50
C HIS A 148 -7.14 -5.02 -4.34
N PRO A 149 -7.86 -6.03 -3.83
CA PRO A 149 -9.02 -6.55 -4.53
C PRO A 149 -10.11 -5.49 -4.65
N THR A 150 -10.96 -5.59 -5.67
CA THR A 150 -12.10 -4.68 -5.86
C THR A 150 -13.18 -4.84 -4.77
N THR A 151 -13.27 -6.02 -4.17
CA THR A 151 -14.20 -6.32 -3.08
C THR A 151 -13.53 -7.10 -1.96
N GLY A 152 -14.08 -7.03 -0.75
CA GLY A 152 -13.60 -7.81 0.39
C GLY A 152 -14.72 -8.16 1.37
N GLY A 153 -14.57 -9.29 2.07
CA GLY A 153 -15.55 -9.82 3.02
C GLY A 153 -15.21 -9.61 4.50
N TYR A 154 -14.19 -8.80 4.80
CA TYR A 154 -13.82 -8.46 6.18
C TYR A 154 -14.02 -6.97 6.44
N PRO A 155 -14.38 -6.59 7.68
CA PRO A 155 -14.75 -5.23 8.02
C PRO A 155 -13.56 -4.28 7.90
N VAL A 156 -13.84 -3.11 7.34
CA VAL A 156 -12.90 -2.00 7.24
C VAL A 156 -13.09 -1.07 8.44
N VAL A 157 -12.12 -1.06 9.35
CA VAL A 157 -12.16 -0.25 10.59
C VAL A 157 -11.88 1.23 10.34
N GLY A 158 -11.21 1.55 9.22
CA GLY A 158 -10.86 2.90 8.84
C GLY A 158 -10.20 2.95 7.46
N VAL A 159 -9.92 4.15 6.97
CA VAL A 159 -9.26 4.39 5.68
C VAL A 159 -8.09 5.37 5.88
N VAL A 160 -6.92 4.99 5.38
CA VAL A 160 -5.72 5.84 5.32
C VAL A 160 -5.80 6.74 4.07
N PRO A 161 -5.64 8.07 4.21
CA PRO A 161 -5.56 8.98 3.07
C PRO A 161 -4.44 8.62 2.10
N GLU A 162 -4.71 8.70 0.79
CA GLU A 162 -3.76 8.36 -0.27
C GLU A 162 -2.38 9.02 -0.11
N ARG A 163 -2.35 10.30 0.29
CA ARG A 163 -1.11 11.06 0.55
C ARG A 163 -0.17 10.42 1.56
N ALA A 164 -0.67 9.56 2.46
CA ALA A 164 0.12 8.87 3.47
C ALA A 164 0.62 7.48 3.00
N LEU A 165 0.07 6.95 1.90
CA LEU A 165 0.38 5.60 1.42
C LEU A 165 1.76 5.51 0.77
N ALA A 166 2.31 6.62 0.26
CA ALA A 166 3.68 6.66 -0.25
C ALA A 166 4.71 6.25 0.83
N ALA A 167 4.49 6.69 2.08
CA ALA A 167 5.34 6.29 3.21
C ALA A 167 5.14 4.81 3.57
N ALA A 168 3.90 4.30 3.52
CA ALA A 168 3.60 2.88 3.72
C ALA A 168 4.31 2.00 2.69
N ALA A 169 4.33 2.42 1.42
CA ALA A 169 5.04 1.73 0.35
C ALA A 169 6.58 1.72 0.50
N GLN A 170 7.14 2.60 1.34
CA GLN A 170 8.58 2.64 1.62
C GLN A 170 8.97 1.97 2.93
N ALA A 171 8.01 1.59 3.78
CA ALA A 171 8.28 0.94 5.04
C ALA A 171 8.76 -0.51 4.81
N VAL A 172 9.88 -0.87 5.44
CA VAL A 172 10.46 -2.20 5.37
C VAL A 172 9.87 -3.10 6.46
N PRO A 173 9.92 -4.44 6.32
CA PRO A 173 9.55 -5.34 7.39
C PRO A 173 10.27 -4.98 8.71
N GLY A 174 9.52 -4.96 9.81
CA GLY A 174 9.99 -4.57 11.13
C GLY A 174 9.90 -3.07 11.46
N THR A 175 9.65 -2.19 10.46
CA THR A 175 9.40 -0.76 10.70
C THR A 175 8.28 -0.60 11.73
N ARG A 176 8.52 0.23 12.77
CA ARG A 176 7.50 0.57 13.76
C ARG A 176 6.37 1.33 13.09
N LEU A 177 5.14 0.98 13.42
CA LEU A 177 3.93 1.56 12.85
C LEU A 177 3.00 2.01 13.98
N ARG A 178 2.39 3.19 13.82
CA ARG A 178 1.22 3.58 14.61
C ARG A 178 0.15 4.21 13.73
N PHE A 179 -1.09 3.93 14.07
CA PHE A 179 -2.23 4.65 13.50
C PHE A 179 -2.54 5.87 14.36
N VAL A 180 -2.94 6.96 13.71
CA VAL A 180 -3.41 8.18 14.39
C VAL A 180 -4.74 8.60 13.81
N ARG A 181 -5.54 9.33 14.59
CA ARG A 181 -6.73 9.96 14.05
C ARG A 181 -6.33 11.03 13.02
N ALA A 182 -6.91 10.94 11.83
CA ALA A 182 -6.69 11.90 10.74
C ALA A 182 -7.29 13.29 11.03
#